data_AF-A0A0K9P0H2-F1
#
_entry.id   AF-A0A0K9P0H2-F1
#
_cell.length_a   1.000
_cell.length_b   1.000
_cell.length_c   1.000
_cell.angle_alpha   90.00
_cell.angle_beta   90.00
_cell.angle_gamma   90.00
#
_symmetry.space_group_name_H-M   'P 1'
#
loop_
_entity.id
_entity.type
_entity.pdbx_description
1 polymer ?
#
loop_
_entity_poly.entity_id
_entity_poly.type
_entity_poly.pdbx_seq_one_letter_code
_entity_poly.pdbx_strand_id
1 'polypeptide(L)'
;MFVGTWNVSGRATHDALNLRDWLCTTTTTPADIYVLGFQEIVALNAGNILVNKEKKPDSTRSWLSLIHNALNEEASNSSKGGSLYQLAGSK
;
A
#
# COMPACT_ATOMS: atom_id res chain seq x y z
N MET A 1 3.51 -16.91 -6.28
CA MET A 1 2.13 -16.37 -6.33
C MET A 1 1.68 -15.98 -4.93
N PHE A 2 1.08 -14.80 -4.77
CA PHE A 2 0.55 -14.26 -3.51
C PHE A 2 -0.95 -13.97 -3.66
N VAL A 3 -1.75 -14.29 -2.65
CA VAL A 3 -3.20 -14.03 -2.62
C VAL A 3 -3.57 -13.39 -1.29
N GLY A 4 -4.26 -12.26 -1.33
CA GLY A 4 -4.64 -11.51 -0.14
C GLY A 4 -6.05 -10.92 -0.26
N THR A 5 -6.76 -10.84 0.86
CA THR A 5 -8.02 -10.11 0.95
C THR A 5 -7.99 -9.11 2.09
N TRP A 6 -8.59 -7.93 1.89
CA TRP A 6 -8.70 -6.92 2.95
C TRP A 6 -10.02 -6.16 2.86
N ASN A 7 -10.82 -6.22 3.94
CA ASN A 7 -11.89 -5.27 4.17
C ASN A 7 -11.30 -3.94 4.67
N VAL A 8 -11.36 -2.91 3.84
CA VAL A 8 -10.75 -1.59 4.13
C VAL A 8 -11.72 -0.64 4.85
N SER A 9 -12.93 -1.12 5.16
CA SER A 9 -13.96 -0.42 5.95
C SER A 9 -14.26 1.00 5.48
N GLY A 10 -14.28 1.22 4.17
CA GLY A 10 -14.54 2.52 3.56
C GLY A 10 -13.45 3.56 3.80
N ARG A 11 -12.27 3.17 4.31
CA ARG A 11 -11.19 4.10 4.60
C ARG A 11 -10.70 4.76 3.31
N ALA A 12 -10.64 6.08 3.33
CA ALA A 12 -10.00 6.84 2.28
C ALA A 12 -8.51 6.50 2.26
N THR A 13 -7.95 6.34 1.07
CA THR A 13 -6.51 6.24 0.88
C THR A 13 -5.89 7.60 1.22
N HIS A 14 -5.23 7.69 2.36
CA HIS A 14 -4.40 8.81 2.76
C HIS A 14 -2.92 8.45 2.58
N ASP A 15 -2.07 9.43 2.31
CA ASP A 15 -0.64 9.28 1.99
C ASP A 15 0.17 8.47 3.02
N ALA A 16 -0.38 8.26 4.23
CA ALA A 16 0.23 7.46 5.29
C ALA A 16 -0.05 5.95 5.23
N LEU A 17 -0.94 5.47 4.35
CA LEU A 17 -1.24 4.03 4.26
C LEU A 17 -0.16 3.32 3.44
N ASN A 18 0.69 2.53 4.12
CA ASN A 18 1.73 1.72 3.48
C ASN A 18 1.30 0.25 3.39
N LEU A 19 1.23 -0.29 2.17
CA LEU A 19 0.86 -1.69 1.92
C LEU A 19 2.04 -2.66 1.93
N ARG A 20 3.27 -2.16 2.09
CA ARG A 20 4.48 -2.96 1.89
C ARG A 20 4.62 -4.08 2.91
N ASP A 21 4.30 -3.84 4.18
CA ASP A 21 4.38 -4.90 5.20
C ASP A 21 3.38 -6.03 4.94
N TRP A 22 2.26 -5.72 4.28
CA TRP A 22 1.25 -6.69 3.91
C TRP A 22 1.59 -7.46 2.62
N LEU A 23 2.09 -6.76 1.58
CA LEU A 23 2.38 -7.33 0.26
C LEU A 23 3.77 -7.97 0.16
N CYS A 24 4.74 -7.37 0.84
CA CYS A 24 6.15 -7.75 0.85
C CYS A 24 6.51 -8.32 2.22
N THR A 25 5.79 -9.37 2.64
CA THR A 25 6.14 -10.16 3.83
C THR A 25 7.59 -10.65 3.75
N THR A 26 8.17 -11.08 4.87
CA THR A 26 9.61 -11.39 5.11
C THR A 26 10.29 -12.40 4.16
N THR A 27 9.64 -12.83 3.08
CA THR A 27 10.19 -13.67 2.03
C THR A 27 11.21 -12.91 1.19
N THR A 28 12.40 -13.50 1.03
CA THR A 28 13.53 -12.97 0.24
C THR A 28 13.26 -12.89 -1.27
N THR A 29 12.15 -13.47 -1.74
CA THR A 29 11.75 -13.49 -3.15
C THR A 29 10.32 -12.95 -3.30
N PRO A 30 10.11 -11.89 -4.09
CA PRO A 30 8.77 -11.42 -4.46
C PRO A 30 7.99 -12.49 -5.23
N ALA A 31 6.66 -12.45 -5.16
CA ALA A 31 5.82 -13.32 -5.98
C ALA A 31 5.75 -12.83 -7.43
N ASP A 32 5.64 -13.75 -8.40
CA ASP A 32 5.46 -13.39 -9.82
C ASP A 32 4.04 -12.86 -10.14
N ILE A 33 3.04 -13.29 -9.35
CA ILE A 33 1.62 -12.95 -9.54
C ILE A 33 1.03 -12.62 -8.18
N TYR A 34 0.34 -11.47 -8.10
CA TYR A 34 -0.42 -11.00 -6.94
C TYR A 34 -1.91 -10.96 -7.27
N VAL A 35 -2.73 -11.60 -6.45
CA VAL A 35 -4.20 -11.55 -6.54
C VAL A 35 -4.73 -10.91 -5.26
N LEU A 36 -5.28 -9.69 -5.38
CA LEU A 36 -5.70 -8.88 -4.23
C LEU A 36 -7.19 -8.58 -4.30
N GLY A 37 -7.93 -9.01 -3.29
CA GLY A 37 -9.36 -8.70 -3.11
C GLY A 37 -9.57 -7.61 -2.06
N PHE A 38 -10.38 -6.60 -2.37
CA PHE A 38 -10.77 -5.56 -1.42
C PHE A 38 -12.28 -5.56 -1.21
N GLN A 39 -12.71 -5.43 0.05
CA GLN A 39 -14.12 -5.19 0.42
C GLN A 39 -14.27 -3.78 0.98
N GLU A 40 -15.46 -3.19 0.81
CA GLU A 40 -15.78 -1.86 1.34
C GLU A 40 -14.78 -0.78 0.88
N ILE A 41 -14.38 -0.79 -0.40
CA ILE A 41 -13.43 0.19 -0.97
C ILE A 41 -13.96 1.64 -0.99
N VAL A 42 -15.26 1.79 -0.71
CA VAL A 42 -15.96 3.04 -0.48
C VAL A 42 -16.77 2.89 0.80
N ALA A 43 -16.97 4.00 1.53
CA ALA A 43 -17.80 4.00 2.73
C ALA A 43 -19.19 3.44 2.43
N LEU A 44 -19.65 2.48 3.25
CA LEU A 44 -20.97 1.89 3.12
C LEU A 44 -22.04 2.88 3.61
N ASN A 45 -22.39 3.84 2.76
CA ASN A 45 -23.54 4.71 2.96
C ASN A 45 -24.63 4.38 1.93
N ALA A 46 -25.88 4.67 2.26
CA ALA A 46 -27.03 4.37 1.39
C ALA A 46 -26.89 5.00 -0.01
N GLY A 47 -26.18 6.13 -0.14
CA GLY A 47 -25.86 6.76 -1.42
C GLY A 47 -24.95 5.91 -2.29
N ASN A 48 -23.90 5.32 -1.72
CA ASN A 48 -22.97 4.43 -2.42
C ASN A 48 -23.57 3.05 -2.76
N ILE A 49 -24.57 2.60 -1.99
CA ILE A 49 -25.27 1.33 -2.22
C ILE A 49 -26.38 1.48 -3.28
N LEU A 50 -27.10 2.61 -3.30
CA LEU A 50 -28.27 2.82 -4.15
C LEU A 50 -27.97 3.61 -5.43
N VAL A 51 -26.90 4.42 -5.45
CA VAL A 51 -26.50 5.24 -6.61
C VAL A 51 -25.18 4.69 -7.15
N ASN A 52 -25.20 3.46 -7.64
CA ASN A 52 -24.12 2.90 -8.47
C ASN A 52 -24.16 3.59 -9.84
N LYS A 53 -23.73 4.86 -9.89
CA LYS A 53 -23.40 5.51 -11.16
C LYS A 53 -22.10 4.88 -11.64
N GLU A 54 -22.23 3.93 -12.56
CA GLU A 54 -21.35 3.38 -13.63
C GLU A 54 -19.86 3.78 -13.75
N LYS A 55 -19.39 4.86 -13.12
CA LYS A 55 -18.00 5.27 -13.02
C LYS A 55 -17.32 4.53 -11.87
N LYS A 56 -16.20 3.87 -12.16
CA LYS A 56 -15.31 3.32 -11.11
C LYS A 56 -15.03 4.42 -10.08
N PRO A 57 -15.26 4.18 -8.78
CA PRO A 57 -15.04 5.19 -7.77
C PRO A 57 -13.56 5.59 -7.75
N ASP A 58 -13.29 6.87 -7.56
CA ASP A 58 -11.93 7.42 -7.53
C ASP A 58 -11.02 6.68 -6.53
N SER A 59 -11.59 6.10 -5.47
CA SER A 59 -10.88 5.26 -4.51
C SER A 59 -10.15 4.09 -5.17
N THR A 60 -10.72 3.49 -6.23
CA THR A 60 -10.08 2.37 -6.96
C THR A 60 -8.74 2.79 -7.56
N ARG A 61 -8.66 4.02 -8.10
CA ARG A 61 -7.42 4.54 -8.68
C ARG A 61 -6.36 4.77 -7.61
N SER A 62 -6.76 5.27 -6.45
CA SER A 62 -5.85 5.47 -5.33
C SER A 62 -5.32 4.16 -4.76
N TRP A 63 -6.18 3.14 -4.59
CA TRP A 63 -5.74 1.81 -4.17
C TRP A 63 -4.77 1.16 -5.15
N LEU A 64 -5.03 1.30 -6.46
CA LEU A 64 -4.11 0.81 -7.49
C LEU A 64 -2.75 1.53 -7.41
N SER A 65 -2.75 2.84 -7.18
CA SER A 65 -1.52 3.62 -7.00
C SER A 65 -0.72 3.16 -5.77
N LEU A 66 -1.41 2.88 -4.65
CA LEU A 66 -0.75 2.38 -3.44
C LEU A 66 -0.13 0.99 -3.65
N ILE A 67 -0.84 0.07 -4.31
CA ILE A 67 -0.33 -1.27 -4.62
C ILE A 67 0.88 -1.18 -5.55
N HIS A 68 0.77 -0.35 -6.60
CA HIS A 68 1.86 -0.11 -7.54
C HIS A 68 3.11 0.41 -6.80
N ASN A 69 2.96 1.43 -5.95
CA ASN A 69 4.07 1.98 -5.19
C ASN A 69 4.65 0.95 -4.22
N ALA A 70 3.82 0.22 -3.47
CA ALA A 70 4.29 -0.78 -2.52
C ALA A 70 5.09 -1.92 -3.16
N LEU A 71 4.76 -2.32 -4.39
CA LEU A 71 5.45 -3.38 -5.13
C LEU A 71 6.67 -2.88 -5.92
N ASN A 72 6.64 -1.65 -6.43
CA ASN A 72 7.64 -1.12 -7.36
C ASN A 72 8.59 -0.07 -6.76
N GLU A 73 8.29 0.49 -5.58
CA GLU A 73 9.29 1.23 -4.84
C GLU A 73 10.33 0.22 -4.33
N GLU A 74 11.38 0.03 -5.12
CA GLU A 74 12.65 -0.51 -4.66
C GLU A 74 13.01 0.12 -3.31
N ALA A 75 13.76 -0.60 -2.49
CA ALA A 75 14.29 -0.16 -1.21
C ALA A 75 15.12 1.14 -1.31
N SER A 76 14.50 2.30 -1.58
CA SER A 76 15.16 3.58 -1.86
C SER A 76 15.82 4.20 -0.62
N ASN A 77 15.84 3.46 0.50
CA ASN A 77 16.61 3.76 1.69
C ASN A 77 17.86 2.88 1.88
N SER A 78 18.21 2.00 0.93
CA SER A 78 19.47 1.24 1.02
C SER A 78 20.73 2.04 0.66
N SER A 79 20.64 3.37 0.49
CA SER A 79 21.82 4.21 0.16
C SER A 79 21.76 5.67 0.64
N LYS A 80 21.07 5.99 1.74
CA LYS A 80 21.30 7.26 2.47
C LYS A 80 21.30 7.03 3.98
N GLY A 81 22.52 6.95 4.55
CA GLY A 81 22.70 6.88 6.01
C GLY A 81 24.02 6.27 6.48
N GLY A 82 24.95 5.91 5.59
CA GLY A 82 26.37 5.80 5.97
C GLY A 82 26.98 7.20 6.00
N SER A 83 27.61 7.54 7.12
CA SER A 83 28.24 8.82 7.46
C SER A 83 27.35 9.80 8.23
N LEU A 84 27.74 9.98 9.51
CA LEU A 84 27.78 11.23 10.29
C LEU A 84 27.43 11.05 11.79
N TYR A 85 27.88 9.96 12.44
CA TYR A 85 28.16 9.96 13.89
C TYR A 85 29.35 9.06 14.22
N GLN A 86 30.48 9.31 13.57
CA GLN A 86 31.78 8.89 14.09
C GLN A 86 32.70 10.10 14.05
N LEU A 87 32.40 11.11 14.86
CA LEU A 87 33.29 12.21 15.21
C LEU A 87 32.69 12.95 16.42
N ALA A 88 32.67 12.27 17.55
CA ALA A 88 32.75 12.91 18.86
C ALA A 88 33.71 12.05 19.68
N GLY A 89 35.00 12.41 19.64
CA GLY A 89 36.01 11.88 20.55
C GLY A 89 35.52 12.02 22.00
N SER A 90 35.78 11.08 22.89
CA SER A 90 37.12 10.68 23.33
C SER A 90 37.99 11.91 23.63
N LYS A 91 37.58 12.71 24.60
CA LYS A 91 38.35 13.05 25.81
C LYS A 91 37.47 13.83 26.78
#